data_AF-A0A3E4NN28-F1
#
_entry.id   AF-A0A3E4NN28-F1
#
_cell.length_a   1.000
_cell.length_b   1.000
_cell.length_c   1.000
_cell.angle_alpha   90.00
_cell.angle_beta   90.00
_cell.angle_gamma   90.00
#
_symmetry.space_group_name_H-M   'P 1'
#
loop_
_entity.id
_entity.type
_entity.pdbx_description
1 polymer ?
#
loop_
_entity_poly.entity_id
_entity_poly.type
_entity_poly.pdbx_seq_one_letter_code
_entity_poly.pdbx_strand_id
1 'polypeptide(L)'
;MNYLILTETDFFALIDESGKCNLEAAYGDFVQTVISLCSERADSDTAAVVLLYTEIELQYHRTLHSEPGESHADLYVRKALSFVRRMQKLIASSHAHLPPRSNPSHALKGTTAAKPPALQWTGSTLDLVELIYGLGEMGCINNGETPLKVLAPALYEFFGLKTKECYRYYSAIKLRKNPCRTYFLDRMMAKLNERIRHDEELERLRK
;
A
#
# COMPACT_ATOMS: atom_id res chain seq x y z
N MET A 1 -21.85 15.85 -9.87
CA MET A 1 -21.47 14.73 -8.99
C MET A 1 -21.06 15.32 -7.66
N ASN A 2 -21.76 15.00 -6.57
CA ASN A 2 -21.44 15.54 -5.25
C ASN A 2 -20.32 14.71 -4.62
N TYR A 3 -19.07 15.20 -4.73
CA TYR A 3 -17.89 14.51 -4.22
C TYR A 3 -17.63 14.79 -2.73
N LEU A 4 -18.37 15.73 -2.13
CA LEU A 4 -18.20 16.19 -0.76
C LEU A 4 -19.03 15.39 0.26
N ILE A 5 -19.84 14.42 -0.19
CA ILE A 5 -20.80 13.68 0.64
C ILE A 5 -20.17 12.99 1.87
N LEU A 6 -18.90 12.61 1.79
CA LEU A 6 -18.17 11.97 2.89
C LEU A 6 -17.38 12.97 3.75
N THR A 7 -16.98 14.09 3.18
CA THR A 7 -16.16 15.13 3.84
C THR A 7 -17.00 16.21 4.52
N GLU A 8 -18.30 16.29 4.19
CA GLU A 8 -19.30 17.13 4.88
C GLU A 8 -20.02 16.39 6.01
N THR A 9 -19.58 15.17 6.36
CA THR A 9 -20.18 14.40 7.46
C THR A 9 -19.81 14.99 8.82
N ASP A 10 -20.68 14.78 9.81
CA ASP A 10 -20.42 15.12 11.21
C ASP A 10 -19.10 14.51 11.72
N PHE A 11 -18.65 13.41 11.10
CA PHE A 11 -17.35 12.81 11.38
C PHE A 11 -16.19 13.74 11.09
N PHE A 12 -16.17 14.44 9.94
CA PHE A 12 -15.11 15.39 9.59
C PHE A 12 -15.14 16.63 10.48
N ALA A 13 -16.33 17.14 10.81
CA ALA A 13 -16.46 18.25 11.77
C ALA A 13 -15.92 17.88 13.17
N LEU A 14 -16.15 16.64 13.62
CA LEU A 14 -15.74 16.18 14.95
C LEU A 14 -14.28 15.75 15.07
N ILE A 15 -13.58 15.47 13.97
CA ILE A 15 -12.12 15.25 14.00
C ILE A 15 -11.34 16.57 14.00
N ASP A 16 -11.91 17.62 13.39
CA ASP A 16 -11.35 18.98 13.38
C ASP A 16 -11.52 19.68 14.74
N GLU A 17 -12.66 19.47 15.42
CA GLU A 17 -12.91 20.04 16.75
C GLU A 17 -12.29 19.16 17.87
N SER A 18 -11.31 19.70 18.57
CA SER A 18 -10.56 19.03 19.66
C SER A 18 -11.37 18.84 20.96
N GLY A 19 -12.57 18.26 20.86
CA GLY A 19 -13.22 17.52 21.94
C GLY A 19 -14.65 17.94 22.26
N LYS A 20 -15.62 17.05 22.04
CA LYS A 20 -16.31 16.25 23.08
C LYS A 20 -17.50 15.48 22.48
N CYS A 21 -17.51 14.18 22.77
CA CYS A 21 -18.64 13.25 22.79
C CYS A 21 -19.61 13.22 21.60
N ASN A 22 -19.23 12.53 20.51
CA ASN A 22 -19.97 11.38 19.94
C ASN A 22 -19.22 10.73 18.76
N LEU A 23 -17.88 10.76 18.77
CA LEU A 23 -17.06 10.37 17.61
C LEU A 23 -17.30 8.92 17.17
N GLU A 24 -17.69 8.05 18.11
CA GLU A 24 -18.08 6.68 17.81
C GLU A 24 -19.36 6.61 16.96
N ALA A 25 -20.40 7.37 17.33
CA ALA A 25 -21.63 7.42 16.57
C ALA A 25 -21.41 8.06 15.19
N ALA A 26 -20.70 9.20 15.15
CA ALA A 26 -20.38 9.90 13.90
C ALA A 26 -19.52 9.04 12.96
N TYR A 27 -18.58 8.26 13.52
CA TYR A 27 -17.84 7.27 12.74
C TYR A 27 -18.74 6.13 12.24
N GLY A 28 -19.69 5.68 13.06
CA GLY A 28 -20.71 4.72 12.67
C GLY A 28 -21.52 5.20 11.47
N ASP A 29 -21.98 6.46 11.51
CA ASP A 29 -22.75 7.09 10.43
C ASP A 29 -21.90 7.31 9.17
N PHE A 30 -20.63 7.70 9.33
CA PHE A 30 -19.66 7.77 8.24
C PHE A 30 -19.50 6.40 7.55
N VAL A 31 -19.34 5.32 8.33
CA VAL A 31 -19.23 3.95 7.79
C VAL A 31 -20.50 3.57 7.04
N GLN A 32 -21.69 3.86 7.57
CA GLN A 32 -22.95 3.59 6.87
C GLN A 32 -23.05 4.36 5.55
N THR A 33 -22.62 5.62 5.54
CA THR A 33 -22.64 6.47 4.34
C THR A 33 -21.69 5.92 3.26
N VAL A 34 -20.49 5.48 3.65
CA VAL A 34 -19.54 4.81 2.75
C VAL A 34 -20.12 3.51 2.20
N ILE A 35 -20.76 2.69 3.04
CA ILE A 35 -21.38 1.43 2.59
C ILE A 35 -22.53 1.70 1.63
N SER A 36 -23.43 2.63 1.95
CA SER A 36 -24.52 3.06 1.07
C SER A 36 -23.97 3.55 -0.28
N LEU A 37 -22.97 4.44 -0.28
CA LEU A 37 -22.32 4.93 -1.49
C LEU A 37 -21.77 3.80 -2.37
N CYS A 38 -21.22 2.75 -1.76
CA CYS A 38 -20.64 1.61 -2.49
C CYS A 38 -21.67 0.52 -2.87
N SER A 39 -22.85 0.51 -2.24
CA SER A 39 -23.87 -0.54 -2.38
C SER A 39 -25.07 -0.10 -3.20
N GLU A 40 -25.43 1.18 -3.11
CA GLU A 40 -26.41 1.79 -4.00
C GLU A 40 -25.87 1.78 -5.43
N ARG A 41 -26.76 1.82 -6.41
CA ARG A 41 -26.48 1.85 -7.86
C ARG A 41 -25.65 3.07 -8.33
N ALA A 42 -24.92 3.72 -7.44
CA ALA A 42 -23.91 4.70 -7.76
C ALA A 42 -22.93 4.06 -8.76
N ASP A 43 -22.69 4.78 -9.84
CA ASP A 43 -21.64 4.47 -10.77
C ASP A 43 -20.35 4.18 -9.98
N SER A 44 -19.78 3.01 -10.19
CA SER A 44 -18.61 2.54 -9.43
C SER A 44 -17.44 3.51 -9.60
N ASP A 45 -17.35 4.19 -10.74
CA ASP A 45 -16.36 5.24 -10.97
C ASP A 45 -16.64 6.47 -10.09
N THR A 46 -17.91 6.83 -9.91
CA THR A 46 -18.35 7.88 -9.00
C THR A 46 -17.99 7.56 -7.55
N ALA A 47 -18.28 6.34 -7.08
CA ALA A 47 -17.91 5.90 -5.74
C ALA A 47 -16.38 5.88 -5.53
N ALA A 48 -15.62 5.42 -6.54
CA ALA A 48 -14.16 5.40 -6.48
C ALA A 48 -13.55 6.80 -6.31
N VAL A 49 -14.04 7.80 -7.04
CA VAL A 49 -13.57 9.19 -6.95
C VAL A 49 -13.90 9.80 -5.58
N VAL A 50 -15.10 9.57 -5.05
CA VAL A 50 -15.52 10.08 -3.73
C VAL A 50 -14.65 9.48 -2.62
N LEU A 51 -14.38 8.17 -2.68
CA LEU A 51 -13.50 7.50 -1.72
C LEU A 51 -12.04 7.97 -1.84
N LEU A 52 -11.54 8.20 -3.06
CA LEU A 52 -10.20 8.74 -3.28
C LEU A 52 -10.06 10.15 -2.68
N TYR A 53 -11.04 11.01 -2.92
CA TYR A 53 -11.05 12.35 -2.34
C TYR A 53 -11.07 12.29 -0.79
N THR A 54 -11.93 11.45 -0.23
CA THR A 54 -12.02 11.24 1.23
C THR A 54 -10.70 10.74 1.83
N GLU A 55 -10.01 9.85 1.14
CA GLU A 55 -8.69 9.37 1.57
C GLU A 55 -7.66 10.50 1.65
N ILE A 56 -7.64 11.38 0.65
CA ILE A 56 -6.72 12.53 0.59
C ILE A 56 -6.96 13.45 1.79
N GLU A 57 -8.21 13.81 2.06
CA GLU A 57 -8.56 14.70 3.18
C GLU A 57 -8.19 14.07 4.54
N LEU A 58 -8.47 12.77 4.74
CA LEU A 58 -8.05 12.05 5.97
C LEU A 58 -6.53 11.98 6.13
N GLN A 59 -5.78 11.85 5.04
CA GLN A 59 -4.32 11.87 5.08
C GLN A 59 -3.78 13.26 5.43
N TYR A 60 -4.36 14.31 4.85
CA TYR A 60 -3.94 15.68 5.10
C TYR A 60 -4.22 16.12 6.54
N HIS A 61 -5.37 15.72 7.11
CA HIS A 61 -5.68 15.94 8.52
C HIS A 61 -4.59 15.38 9.46
N ARG A 62 -4.06 14.18 9.15
CA ARG A 62 -2.93 13.62 9.93
C ARG A 62 -1.66 14.45 9.80
N THR A 63 -1.40 15.06 8.64
CA THR A 63 -0.21 15.92 8.46
C THR A 63 -0.28 17.23 9.25
N LEU A 64 -1.49 17.80 9.41
CA LEU A 64 -1.70 19.05 10.15
C LEU A 64 -1.68 18.86 11.67
N HIS A 65 -2.16 17.71 12.17
CA HIS A 65 -2.35 17.47 13.60
C HIS A 65 -1.33 16.49 14.22
N SER A 66 -0.20 16.23 13.55
CA SER A 66 0.83 15.26 13.93
C SER A 66 1.74 15.68 15.11
N GLU A 67 1.19 16.29 16.16
CA GLU A 67 1.90 16.44 17.45
C GLU A 67 1.81 15.14 18.27
N PRO A 68 2.85 14.76 19.03
CA PRO A 68 2.95 13.46 19.69
C PRO A 68 2.00 13.35 20.90
N GLY A 69 0.75 12.97 20.63
CA GLY A 69 -0.22 12.52 21.62
C GLY A 69 -1.31 11.69 20.94
N GLU A 70 -1.62 10.50 21.47
CA GLU A 70 -2.71 9.64 20.99
C GLU A 70 -4.07 10.28 21.29
N SER A 71 -4.44 11.31 20.52
CA SER A 71 -5.78 11.88 20.57
C SER A 71 -6.78 10.82 20.12
N HIS A 72 -7.92 10.75 20.79
CA HIS A 72 -9.03 9.88 20.41
C HIS A 72 -9.44 10.12 18.94
N ALA A 73 -9.32 11.36 18.45
CA ALA A 73 -9.54 11.71 17.05
C ALA A 73 -8.57 11.02 16.09
N ASP A 74 -7.27 10.95 16.40
CA ASP A 74 -6.26 10.28 15.54
C ASP A 74 -6.57 8.79 15.37
N LEU A 75 -7.01 8.11 16.44
CA LEU A 75 -7.42 6.71 16.36
C LEU A 75 -8.57 6.52 15.35
N TYR A 76 -9.57 7.39 15.38
CA TYR A 76 -10.71 7.31 14.46
C TYR A 76 -10.35 7.71 13.03
N VAL A 77 -9.49 8.70 12.83
CA VAL A 77 -8.94 9.04 11.51
C VAL A 77 -8.19 7.83 10.92
N ARG A 78 -7.36 7.13 11.73
CA ARG A 78 -6.69 5.89 11.29
C ARG A 78 -7.67 4.76 10.95
N LYS A 79 -8.74 4.60 11.74
CA LYS A 79 -9.82 3.62 11.45
C LYS A 79 -10.52 3.96 10.13
N ALA A 80 -10.92 5.22 9.93
CA ALA A 80 -11.58 5.69 8.72
C ALA A 80 -10.71 5.50 7.48
N LEU A 81 -9.43 5.87 7.56
CA LEU A 81 -8.48 5.72 6.45
C LEU A 81 -8.32 4.24 6.05
N SER A 82 -8.20 3.35 7.04
CA SER A 82 -8.10 1.90 6.80
C SER A 82 -9.36 1.34 6.16
N PHE A 83 -10.53 1.83 6.59
CA PHE A 83 -11.82 1.41 6.05
C PHE A 83 -12.02 1.87 4.60
N VAL A 84 -11.80 3.16 4.31
CA VAL A 84 -11.90 3.75 2.95
C VAL A 84 -11.02 3.01 1.95
N ARG A 85 -9.75 2.75 2.30
CA ARG A 85 -8.82 1.98 1.45
C ARG A 85 -9.32 0.57 1.13
N ARG A 86 -9.98 -0.07 2.11
CA ARG A 86 -10.51 -1.42 1.93
C ARG A 86 -11.76 -1.43 1.04
N MET A 87 -12.58 -0.38 1.12
CA MET A 87 -13.73 -0.18 0.23
C MET A 87 -13.30 0.12 -1.21
N GLN A 88 -12.30 0.97 -1.43
CA GLN A 88 -11.70 1.19 -2.76
C GLN A 88 -11.20 -0.13 -3.38
N LYS A 89 -10.52 -0.97 -2.59
CA LYS A 89 -10.04 -2.28 -3.04
C LYS A 89 -11.18 -3.24 -3.38
N LEU A 90 -12.28 -3.18 -2.64
CA LEU A 90 -13.49 -3.97 -2.91
C LEU A 90 -14.09 -3.57 -4.27
N ILE A 91 -14.25 -2.27 -4.53
CA ILE A 91 -14.75 -1.74 -5.80
C ILE A 91 -13.84 -2.16 -6.97
N ALA A 92 -12.53 -1.99 -6.83
CA ALA A 92 -11.55 -2.37 -7.85
C ALA A 92 -11.58 -3.89 -8.16
N SER A 93 -11.85 -4.72 -7.14
CA SER A 93 -11.97 -6.18 -7.32
C SER A 93 -13.31 -6.56 -7.97
N SER A 94 -14.40 -5.88 -7.64
CA SER A 94 -15.72 -6.09 -8.25
C SER A 94 -15.73 -5.73 -9.75
N HIS A 95 -14.96 -4.73 -10.17
CA HIS A 95 -14.76 -4.40 -11.60
C HIS A 95 -13.96 -5.45 -12.38
N ALA A 96 -13.16 -6.28 -11.71
CA ALA A 96 -12.34 -7.31 -12.36
C ALA A 96 -13.13 -8.56 -12.80
N HIS A 97 -14.44 -8.64 -12.49
CA HIS A 97 -15.28 -9.82 -12.73
C HIS A 97 -16.17 -9.75 -13.99
N LEU A 98 -15.99 -8.77 -14.88
CA LEU A 98 -16.71 -8.79 -16.16
C LEU A 98 -15.94 -9.62 -17.21
N PRO A 99 -16.54 -10.70 -17.76
CA PRO A 99 -15.97 -11.37 -18.92
C PRO A 99 -16.01 -10.43 -20.13
N PRO A 100 -15.05 -10.50 -21.07
CA PRO A 100 -15.10 -9.70 -22.27
C PRO A 100 -16.34 -10.11 -23.09
N ARG A 101 -17.31 -9.20 -23.14
CA ARG A 101 -18.53 -9.32 -23.94
C ARG A 101 -18.11 -9.49 -25.41
N SER A 102 -18.21 -10.73 -25.88
CA SER A 102 -17.80 -11.12 -27.22
C SER A 102 -18.84 -10.66 -28.23
N ASN A 103 -18.45 -9.77 -29.15
CA ASN A 103 -19.10 -9.62 -30.45
C ASN A 103 -18.15 -10.19 -31.51
N PRO A 104 -18.61 -11.06 -32.44
CA PRO A 104 -17.77 -11.58 -33.50
C PRO A 104 -17.72 -10.61 -34.69
N SER A 105 -16.55 -10.60 -35.36
CA SER A 105 -16.25 -9.96 -36.64
C SER A 105 -16.15 -8.43 -36.67
N HIS A 106 -14.94 -7.90 -36.59
CA HIS A 106 -14.15 -7.60 -37.78
C HIS A 106 -12.69 -7.37 -37.39
N ALA A 107 -11.79 -7.79 -38.28
CA ALA A 107 -10.35 -7.77 -38.10
C ALA A 107 -9.81 -6.42 -37.62
N LEU A 108 -9.15 -6.42 -36.45
CA LEU A 108 -8.06 -5.50 -36.17
C LEU A 108 -7.04 -6.25 -35.30
N LYS A 109 -5.78 -6.21 -35.71
CA LYS A 109 -4.63 -6.72 -34.97
C LYS A 109 -4.69 -6.20 -33.53
N GLY A 110 -5.16 -7.05 -32.62
CA GLY A 110 -5.08 -6.82 -31.19
C GLY A 110 -3.63 -7.01 -30.78
N THR A 111 -2.93 -5.92 -30.52
CA THR A 111 -1.79 -5.94 -29.62
C THR A 111 -2.33 -6.43 -28.29
N THR A 112 -2.22 -7.73 -28.02
CA THR A 112 -2.34 -8.26 -26.67
C THR A 112 -1.36 -7.44 -25.85
N ALA A 113 -1.87 -6.59 -24.96
CA ALA A 113 -1.07 -6.03 -23.88
C ALA A 113 -0.65 -7.25 -23.05
N ALA A 114 0.46 -7.86 -23.46
CA ALA A 114 1.09 -8.94 -22.75
C ALA A 114 1.31 -8.41 -21.33
N LYS A 115 0.77 -9.12 -20.34
CA LYS A 115 1.08 -8.85 -18.94
C LYS A 115 2.60 -8.64 -18.88
N PRO A 116 3.10 -7.52 -18.32
CA PRO A 116 4.52 -7.27 -18.31
C PRO A 116 5.23 -8.50 -17.74
N PRO A 117 6.35 -8.92 -18.35
CA PRO A 117 7.03 -10.15 -17.94
C PRO A 117 7.28 -10.09 -16.43
N ALA A 118 6.92 -11.17 -15.73
CA ALA A 118 7.14 -11.25 -14.29
C ALA A 118 8.62 -11.01 -13.99
N LEU A 119 8.91 -10.17 -13.00
CA LEU A 119 10.28 -9.93 -12.57
C LEU A 119 10.90 -11.26 -12.16
N GLN A 120 12.14 -11.48 -12.56
CA GLN A 120 12.89 -12.68 -12.24
C GLN A 120 14.00 -12.31 -11.27
N TRP A 121 14.01 -12.93 -10.09
CA TRP A 121 15.15 -12.80 -9.20
C TRP A 121 16.35 -13.53 -9.78
N THR A 122 17.43 -12.80 -9.99
CA THR A 122 18.70 -13.35 -10.48
C THR A 122 19.75 -13.48 -9.38
N GLY A 123 19.47 -12.96 -8.17
CA GLY A 123 20.33 -13.11 -7.00
C GLY A 123 20.17 -14.48 -6.34
N SER A 124 20.89 -14.71 -5.24
CA SER A 124 20.70 -15.94 -4.46
C SER A 124 19.38 -15.89 -3.69
N THR A 125 18.76 -17.05 -3.42
CA THR A 125 17.57 -17.12 -2.55
C THR A 125 17.84 -16.55 -1.16
N LEU A 126 19.07 -16.73 -0.67
CA LEU A 126 19.50 -16.25 0.64
C LEU A 126 19.52 -14.72 0.68
N ASP A 127 20.00 -14.06 -0.39
CA ASP A 127 19.95 -12.61 -0.55
C ASP A 127 18.51 -12.07 -0.52
N LEU A 128 17.58 -12.75 -1.21
CA LEU A 128 16.17 -12.37 -1.18
C LEU A 128 15.57 -12.54 0.22
N VAL A 129 15.92 -13.62 0.93
CA VAL A 129 15.45 -13.85 2.30
C VAL A 129 15.99 -12.78 3.26
N GLU A 130 17.24 -12.36 3.08
CA GLU A 130 17.81 -11.24 3.84
C GLU A 130 17.00 -9.95 3.64
N LEU A 131 16.63 -9.65 2.39
CA LEU A 131 15.75 -8.51 2.07
C LEU A 131 14.35 -8.65 2.68
N ILE A 132 13.73 -9.83 2.57
CA ILE A 132 12.39 -10.10 3.11
C ILE A 132 12.37 -9.86 4.63
N TYR A 133 13.37 -10.37 5.36
CA TYR A 133 13.47 -10.15 6.80
C TYR A 133 13.74 -8.68 7.12
N GLY A 134 14.63 -8.01 6.38
CA GLY A 134 14.87 -6.57 6.55
C GLY A 134 13.58 -5.75 6.38
N LEU A 135 12.79 -6.02 5.33
CA LEU A 135 11.50 -5.37 5.11
C LEU A 135 10.48 -5.67 6.20
N GLY A 136 10.46 -6.91 6.69
CA GLY A 136 9.59 -7.32 7.80
C GLY A 136 9.90 -6.56 9.09
N GLU A 137 11.18 -6.47 9.48
CA GLU A 137 11.62 -5.76 10.68
C GLU A 137 11.41 -4.24 10.57
N MET A 138 11.59 -3.67 9.38
CA MET A 138 11.37 -2.23 9.15
C MET A 138 9.89 -1.83 9.25
N GLY A 139 8.95 -2.78 9.12
CA GLY A 139 7.52 -2.52 9.28
C GLY A 139 6.93 -1.53 8.26
N CYS A 140 7.63 -1.25 7.15
CA CYS A 140 7.19 -0.24 6.18
C CYS A 140 6.03 -0.70 5.29
N ILE A 141 5.56 -1.94 5.42
CA ILE A 141 4.54 -2.55 4.55
C ILE A 141 3.25 -2.78 5.33
N ASN A 142 2.14 -2.22 4.84
CA ASN A 142 0.81 -2.25 5.47
C ASN A 142 0.86 -1.86 6.96
N ASN A 143 1.39 -0.67 7.26
CA ASN A 143 1.50 -0.13 8.62
C ASN A 143 2.26 -1.02 9.62
N GLY A 144 3.17 -1.88 9.14
CA GLY A 144 3.94 -2.78 9.99
C GLY A 144 3.17 -4.02 10.45
N GLU A 145 1.94 -4.20 9.98
CA GLU A 145 1.08 -5.32 10.40
C GLU A 145 1.29 -6.58 9.54
N THR A 146 2.09 -6.50 8.47
CA THR A 146 2.27 -7.62 7.54
C THR A 146 3.10 -8.73 8.18
N PRO A 147 2.52 -9.91 8.48
CA PRO A 147 3.30 -11.00 9.05
C PRO A 147 4.28 -11.56 8.02
N LEU A 148 5.44 -12.03 8.47
CA LEU A 148 6.45 -12.62 7.58
C LEU A 148 5.91 -13.77 6.72
N LYS A 149 4.99 -14.58 7.27
CA LYS A 149 4.30 -15.66 6.56
C LYS A 149 3.44 -15.20 5.37
N VAL A 150 3.08 -13.92 5.31
CA VAL A 150 2.36 -13.29 4.20
C VAL A 150 3.34 -12.57 3.28
N LEU A 151 4.30 -11.85 3.85
CA LEU A 151 5.29 -11.07 3.10
C LEU A 151 6.19 -11.96 2.23
N ALA A 152 6.69 -13.07 2.78
CA ALA A 152 7.64 -13.93 2.08
C ALA A 152 7.03 -14.60 0.83
N PRO A 153 5.86 -15.26 0.89
CA PRO A 153 5.22 -15.81 -0.31
C PRO A 153 4.92 -14.76 -1.37
N ALA A 154 4.47 -13.57 -0.97
CA ALA A 154 4.17 -12.49 -1.91
C ALA A 154 5.41 -12.03 -2.68
N LEU A 155 6.56 -11.86 -2.00
CA LEU A 155 7.81 -11.47 -2.65
C LEU A 155 8.42 -12.61 -3.49
N TYR A 156 8.26 -13.87 -3.09
CA TYR A 156 8.67 -14.99 -3.94
C TYR A 156 7.85 -15.06 -5.23
N GLU A 157 6.53 -14.90 -5.15
CA GLU A 157 5.67 -14.87 -6.33
C GLU A 157 6.00 -13.68 -7.23
N PHE A 158 6.18 -12.49 -6.65
CA PHE A 158 6.54 -11.27 -7.36
C PHE A 158 7.83 -11.42 -8.17
N PHE A 159 8.83 -12.11 -7.62
CA PHE A 159 10.12 -12.33 -8.27
C PHE A 159 10.26 -13.69 -8.99
N GLY A 160 9.17 -14.46 -9.11
CA GLY A 160 9.17 -15.74 -9.83
C GLY A 160 9.92 -16.89 -9.14
N LEU A 161 10.18 -16.83 -7.83
CA LEU A 161 10.74 -17.97 -7.08
C LEU A 161 9.66 -18.93 -6.61
N LYS A 162 9.96 -20.23 -6.66
CA LYS A 162 9.06 -21.31 -6.18
C LYS A 162 9.38 -21.80 -4.76
N THR A 163 10.38 -21.23 -4.11
CA THR A 163 10.84 -21.68 -2.78
C THR A 163 9.91 -21.23 -1.67
N LYS A 164 9.79 -22.05 -0.61
CA LYS A 164 9.03 -21.74 0.61
C LYS A 164 9.89 -21.82 1.87
N GLU A 165 11.21 -21.97 1.72
CA GLU A 165 12.13 -22.28 2.82
C GLU A 165 12.68 -21.04 3.54
N CYS A 166 11.85 -20.01 3.75
CA CYS A 166 12.28 -18.71 4.29
C CYS A 166 13.07 -18.85 5.62
N TYR A 167 12.54 -19.64 6.57
CA TYR A 167 13.18 -19.87 7.87
C TYR A 167 14.53 -20.59 7.81
N ARG A 168 14.71 -21.51 6.85
CA ARG A 168 15.97 -22.26 6.67
C ARG A 168 17.07 -21.32 6.22
N TYR A 169 16.80 -20.49 5.21
CA TYR A 169 17.75 -19.50 4.70
C TYR A 169 18.07 -18.43 5.74
N TYR A 170 17.07 -17.98 6.52
CA TYR A 170 17.32 -17.06 7.63
C TYR A 170 18.21 -17.66 8.72
N SER A 171 18.01 -18.95 9.04
CA SER A 171 18.91 -19.64 9.97
C SER A 171 20.35 -19.68 9.45
N ALA A 172 20.55 -19.86 8.14
CA ALA A 172 21.88 -19.76 7.53
C ALA A 172 22.49 -18.35 7.63
N ILE A 173 21.68 -17.28 7.50
CA ILE A 173 22.14 -15.90 7.72
C ILE A 173 22.60 -15.71 9.17
N LYS A 174 21.84 -16.19 10.15
CA LYS A 174 22.20 -16.08 11.58
C LYS A 174 23.51 -16.79 11.95
N LEU A 175 23.88 -17.84 11.21
CA LEU A 175 25.09 -18.64 11.44
C LEU A 175 26.35 -18.07 10.79
N ARG A 176 26.25 -16.94 10.07
CA ARG A 176 27.42 -16.25 9.50
C ARG A 176 28.38 -15.81 10.61
N LYS A 177 29.67 -16.07 10.40
CA LYS A 177 30.74 -15.80 11.37
C LYS A 177 31.18 -14.33 11.40
N ASN A 178 30.98 -13.58 10.32
CA ASN A 178 31.33 -12.17 10.30
C ASN A 178 30.42 -11.36 11.25
N PRO A 179 30.94 -10.27 11.85
CA PRO A 179 30.17 -9.42 12.76
C PRO A 179 28.98 -8.79 12.04
N CYS A 180 29.16 -8.36 10.79
CA CYS A 180 28.03 -8.04 9.94
C CYS A 180 27.46 -9.33 9.33
N ARG A 181 26.16 -9.55 9.49
CA ARG A 181 25.46 -10.72 8.95
C ARG A 181 24.62 -10.37 7.73
N THR A 182 24.43 -9.08 7.42
CA THR A 182 23.54 -8.56 6.37
C THR A 182 24.30 -8.21 5.09
N TYR A 183 24.95 -9.21 4.47
CA TYR A 183 25.80 -9.01 3.30
C TYR A 183 25.07 -8.41 2.09
N PHE A 184 23.84 -8.84 1.84
CA PHE A 184 23.09 -8.34 0.69
C PHE A 184 22.64 -6.89 0.91
N LEU A 185 22.11 -6.57 2.09
CA LEU A 185 21.66 -5.22 2.43
C LEU A 185 22.82 -4.22 2.48
N ASP A 186 23.98 -4.62 3.03
CA ASP A 186 25.18 -3.78 3.04
C ASP A 186 25.62 -3.44 1.61
N ARG A 187 25.67 -4.47 0.75
CA ARG A 187 26.06 -4.31 -0.66
C ARG A 187 25.03 -3.47 -1.43
N MET A 188 23.74 -3.66 -1.17
CA MET A 188 22.66 -2.86 -1.75
C MET A 188 22.80 -1.38 -1.37
N MET A 189 22.98 -1.09 -0.08
CA MET A 189 23.21 0.26 0.43
C MET A 189 24.44 0.90 -0.21
N ALA A 190 25.57 0.19 -0.24
CA ALA A 190 26.81 0.69 -0.83
C ALA A 190 26.63 1.05 -2.32
N LYS A 191 25.94 0.20 -3.09
CA LYS A 191 25.65 0.43 -4.51
C LYS A 191 24.71 1.61 -4.74
N LEU A 192 23.68 1.78 -3.91
CA LEU A 192 22.78 2.93 -4.01
C LEU A 192 23.52 4.24 -3.69
N ASN A 193 24.33 4.27 -2.63
CA ASN A 193 25.13 5.44 -2.29
C ASN A 193 26.17 5.79 -3.37
N GLU A 194 26.75 4.78 -4.03
CA GLU A 194 27.64 4.99 -5.19
C GLU A 194 26.89 5.66 -6.35
N ARG A 195 25.66 5.22 -6.64
CA ARG A 195 24.82 5.81 -7.69
C ARG A 195 24.48 7.27 -7.37
N ILE A 196 24.06 7.56 -6.14
CA ILE A 196 23.71 8.92 -5.70
C ILE A 196 24.90 9.87 -5.88
N ARG A 197 26.09 9.49 -5.41
CA ARG A 197 27.30 10.31 -5.57
C ARG A 197 27.63 10.59 -7.03
N HIS A 198 27.44 9.59 -7.90
CA HIS A 198 27.67 9.76 -9.33
C HIS A 198 26.68 10.74 -9.96
N ASP A 199 25.39 10.63 -9.60
CA ASP A 199 24.34 11.53 -10.09
C ASP A 199 24.58 12.98 -9.60
N GLU A 200 24.97 13.18 -8.34
CA GLU A 200 25.34 14.50 -7.79
C GLU A 200 26.53 15.14 -8.51
N GLU A 201 27.55 14.37 -8.87
CA GLU A 201 28.71 14.88 -9.61
C GLU A 201 28.32 15.30 -11.04
N LEU A 202 27.48 14.50 -11.72
CA LEU A 202 26.95 14.86 -13.03
C LEU A 202 26.11 16.14 -12.98
N GLU A 203 25.35 16.36 -11.91
CA GLU A 203 24.57 17.59 -11.71
C GLU A 203 25.47 18.81 -11.47
N ARG A 204 26.59 18.65 -10.75
CA ARG A 204 27.58 19.74 -10.57
C ARG A 204 28.23 20.14 -11.89
N LEU A 205 28.59 19.18 -12.73
CA LEU A 205 29.22 19.44 -14.03
C LEU A 205 28.27 20.11 -15.05
N ARG A 206 26.95 20.10 -14.78
CA ARG A 206 25.94 20.75 -15.62
C ARG A 206 25.65 22.21 -15.22
N LYS A 207 26.13 22.65 -14.06
CA LYS A 207 26.00 24.02 -13.54
C LYS A 207 27.23 24.83 -13.87
#